data_AF-A0A356MJ69-F1
#
_entry.id   AF-A0A356MJ69-F1
#
_cell.length_a   1.000
_cell.length_b   1.000
_cell.length_c   1.000
_cell.angle_alpha   90.00
_cell.angle_beta   90.00
_cell.angle_gamma   90.00
#
_symmetry.space_group_name_H-M   'P 1'
#
loop_
_entity.id
_entity.type
_entity.pdbx_description
1 polymer ?
#
loop_
_entity_poly.entity_id
_entity_poly.type
_entity_poly.pdbx_seq_one_letter_code
_entity_poly.pdbx_strand_id
1 'polypeptide(L)'
;MKKLTLYNIVNLIILTGFIILLCLQRYVPFTELEMKDFWFPVLIMSLGVSLLIKAIIFRSDSSTWFGSLLVFNGSVLFASFYLPYNYTVLWPTLFSSIAFASLMVGIFFRDWLHYKIASFLIIISISFYLYAFNIINLWWFLGAFFLTLIVAVFVGSLIPERIYLNKKEK
;
A
#
# COMPACT_ATOMS: atom_id res chain seq x y z
N MET A 1 5.50 -20.48 -23.18
CA MET A 1 5.16 -20.96 -21.82
C MET A 1 3.80 -20.43 -21.42
N LYS A 2 2.88 -21.23 -20.85
CA LYS A 2 1.56 -20.72 -20.41
C LYS A 2 1.79 -19.68 -19.30
N LYS A 3 1.04 -18.56 -19.33
CA LYS A 3 1.16 -17.47 -18.31
C LYS A 3 1.08 -17.99 -16.87
N LEU A 4 0.24 -19.00 -16.65
CA LEU A 4 0.11 -19.68 -15.36
C LEU A 4 1.39 -20.41 -14.94
N THR A 5 2.05 -21.10 -15.87
CA THR A 5 3.32 -21.79 -15.60
C THR A 5 4.41 -20.79 -15.23
N LEU A 6 4.49 -19.65 -15.93
CA LEU A 6 5.42 -18.57 -15.60
C LEU A 6 5.17 -18.03 -14.19
N TYR A 7 3.91 -17.74 -13.87
CA TYR A 7 3.53 -17.24 -12.56
C TYR A 7 3.86 -18.25 -11.44
N ASN A 8 3.61 -19.54 -11.65
CA ASN A 8 3.96 -20.57 -10.68
C ASN A 8 5.47 -20.67 -10.45
N ILE A 9 6.28 -20.57 -11.51
CA ILE A 9 7.75 -20.54 -11.40
C ILE A 9 8.20 -19.32 -10.59
N VAL A 10 7.63 -18.14 -10.87
CA VAL A 10 7.94 -16.93 -10.10
C VAL A 10 7.55 -17.10 -8.62
N ASN A 11 6.37 -17.65 -8.32
CA ASN A 11 5.95 -17.89 -6.95
C ASN A 11 6.88 -18.85 -6.21
N LEU A 12 7.36 -19.90 -6.89
CA LEU A 12 8.36 -20.81 -6.33
C LEU A 12 9.67 -20.07 -6.03
N ILE A 13 10.12 -19.19 -6.93
CA ILE A 13 11.33 -18.37 -6.71
C ILE A 13 11.15 -17.45 -5.51
N ILE A 14 10.01 -16.75 -5.40
CA ILE A 14 9.71 -15.85 -4.27
C ILE A 14 9.66 -16.63 -2.96
N LEU A 15 8.97 -17.78 -2.94
CA LEU A 15 8.87 -18.62 -1.75
C LEU A 15 10.25 -19.14 -1.33
N THR A 16 11.06 -19.58 -2.30
CA THR A 16 12.42 -20.04 -2.03
C THR A 16 13.28 -18.90 -1.50
N GLY A 17 13.19 -17.70 -2.09
CA GLY A 17 13.87 -16.50 -1.60
C GLY A 17 13.45 -16.12 -0.18
N PHE A 18 12.15 -16.19 0.13
CA PHE A 18 11.62 -15.98 1.48
C PHE A 18 12.22 -16.96 2.48
N ILE A 19 12.20 -18.26 2.17
CA ILE A 19 12.78 -19.30 3.04
C ILE A 19 14.29 -19.08 3.22
N ILE A 20 15.02 -18.73 2.16
CA ILE A 20 16.44 -18.40 2.23
C ILE A 20 16.67 -17.20 3.16
N LEU A 21 15.89 -16.14 3.03
CA LEU A 21 15.98 -14.95 3.91
C LEU A 21 15.74 -15.31 5.37
N LEU A 22 14.74 -16.17 5.65
CA LEU A 22 14.45 -16.66 7.00
C LEU A 22 15.62 -17.48 7.57
N CYS A 23 16.17 -18.41 6.78
CA CYS A 23 17.32 -19.20 7.18
C CYS A 23 18.55 -18.30 7.41
N LEU A 24 18.82 -17.37 6.51
CA LEU A 24 19.91 -16.41 6.64
C LEU A 24 19.77 -15.61 7.93
N GLN A 25 18.60 -15.02 8.21
CA GLN A 25 18.39 -14.26 9.45
C GLN A 25 18.59 -15.14 10.71
N ARG A 26 18.26 -16.44 10.64
CA ARG A 26 18.43 -17.36 11.78
C ARG A 26 19.89 -17.77 12.02
N TYR A 27 20.67 -17.99 10.97
CA TYR A 27 22.04 -18.51 11.09
C TYR A 27 23.12 -17.42 11.02
N VAL A 28 22.84 -16.33 10.30
CA VAL A 28 23.71 -15.16 10.11
C VAL A 28 22.83 -13.90 10.23
N PRO A 29 22.50 -13.46 11.46
CA PRO A 29 21.61 -12.34 11.66
C PRO A 29 22.23 -11.08 11.04
N PHE A 30 21.59 -10.56 9.99
CA PHE A 30 21.97 -9.32 9.33
C PHE A 30 21.08 -8.15 9.78
N THR A 31 20.07 -8.45 10.60
CA THR A 31 19.25 -7.47 11.31
C THR A 31 19.25 -7.76 12.80
N GLU A 32 19.08 -6.71 13.61
CA GLU A 32 18.93 -6.82 15.07
C GLU A 32 17.56 -7.40 15.49
N LEU A 33 16.69 -7.70 14.52
CA LEU A 33 15.34 -8.19 14.77
C LEU A 33 15.35 -9.65 15.20
N GLU A 34 14.56 -9.96 16.21
CA GLU A 34 14.24 -11.34 16.54
C GLU A 34 13.52 -12.01 15.37
N MET A 35 13.71 -13.34 15.25
CA MET A 35 13.09 -14.11 14.19
C MET A 35 11.57 -13.93 14.14
N LYS A 36 10.93 -13.80 15.31
CA LYS A 36 9.47 -13.63 15.49
C LYS A 36 8.95 -12.30 14.93
N ASP A 37 9.80 -11.27 14.90
CA ASP A 37 9.46 -9.93 14.43
C ASP A 37 9.85 -9.75 12.95
N PHE A 38 10.86 -10.50 12.50
CA PHE A 38 11.34 -10.49 11.13
C PHE A 38 10.43 -11.23 10.14
N TRP A 39 9.95 -12.43 10.49
CA TRP A 39 9.28 -13.31 9.51
C TRP A 39 7.98 -12.72 8.95
N PHE A 40 7.20 -12.04 9.79
CA PHE A 40 5.85 -11.61 9.43
C PHE A 40 5.84 -10.43 8.44
N PRO A 41 6.59 -9.32 8.65
CA PRO A 41 6.71 -8.26 7.65
C PRO A 41 7.28 -8.77 6.33
N VAL A 42 8.28 -9.66 6.38
CA VAL A 42 8.93 -10.19 5.18
C VAL A 42 7.98 -11.12 4.40
N LEU A 43 7.12 -11.88 5.09
CA LEU A 43 6.07 -12.68 4.46
C LEU A 43 5.07 -11.77 3.73
N ILE A 44 4.61 -10.72 4.40
CA ILE A 44 3.68 -9.74 3.82
C ILE A 44 4.27 -9.11 2.56
N MET A 45 5.53 -8.65 2.61
CA MET A 45 6.22 -8.10 1.43
C MET A 45 6.33 -9.14 0.31
N SER A 46 6.69 -10.38 0.64
CA SER A 46 6.83 -11.47 -0.35
C SER A 46 5.52 -11.79 -1.07
N LEU A 47 4.41 -11.84 -0.33
CA LEU A 47 3.07 -12.00 -0.90
C LEU A 47 2.68 -10.80 -1.77
N GLY A 48 3.00 -9.58 -1.33
CA GLY A 48 2.78 -8.36 -2.10
C GLY A 48 3.52 -8.38 -3.43
N VAL A 49 4.80 -8.76 -3.44
CA VAL A 49 5.60 -8.90 -4.66
C VAL A 49 5.01 -9.96 -5.59
N SER A 50 4.58 -11.11 -5.05
CA SER A 50 3.90 -12.15 -5.85
C SER A 50 2.64 -11.61 -6.54
N LEU A 51 1.81 -10.84 -5.82
CA LEU A 51 0.60 -10.24 -6.39
C LEU A 51 0.92 -9.15 -7.42
N LEU A 52 1.98 -8.35 -7.22
CA LEU A 52 2.42 -7.38 -8.23
C LEU A 52 2.87 -8.07 -9.52
N ILE A 53 3.60 -9.19 -9.42
CA ILE A 53 4.00 -9.93 -10.62
C ILE A 53 2.79 -10.59 -11.28
N LYS A 54 1.85 -11.14 -10.50
CA LYS A 54 0.55 -11.59 -11.03
C LYS A 54 -0.14 -10.46 -11.80
N ALA A 55 -0.15 -9.25 -11.23
CA ALA A 55 -0.74 -8.09 -11.86
C ALA A 55 -0.08 -7.73 -13.20
N ILE A 56 1.25 -7.81 -13.29
CA ILE A 56 2.00 -7.58 -14.53
C ILE A 56 1.66 -8.64 -15.59
N ILE A 57 1.61 -9.93 -15.22
CA ILE A 57 1.38 -11.05 -16.14
C ILE A 57 -0.07 -11.05 -16.68
N PHE A 58 -1.03 -10.80 -15.80
CA PHE A 58 -2.46 -10.91 -16.09
C PHE A 58 -3.15 -9.57 -16.32
N ARG A 59 -2.46 -8.43 -16.16
CA ARG A 59 -3.03 -7.07 -16.21
C ARG A 59 -4.26 -6.94 -15.31
N SER A 60 -4.10 -7.33 -14.04
CA SER A 60 -5.17 -7.28 -13.02
C SER A 60 -4.98 -6.08 -12.10
N ASP A 61 -5.95 -5.18 -12.13
CA ASP A 61 -6.12 -4.01 -11.27
C ASP A 61 -6.12 -4.37 -9.78
N SER A 62 -6.97 -5.33 -9.38
CA SER A 62 -7.09 -5.83 -8.02
C SER A 62 -5.78 -6.42 -7.52
N SER A 63 -5.06 -7.16 -8.36
CA SER A 63 -3.75 -7.71 -7.99
C SER A 63 -2.71 -6.60 -7.79
N THR A 64 -2.73 -5.52 -8.59
CA THR A 64 -1.87 -4.35 -8.36
C THR A 64 -2.23 -3.65 -7.05
N TRP A 65 -3.53 -3.45 -6.80
CA TRP A 65 -4.00 -2.78 -5.58
C TRP A 65 -3.56 -3.52 -4.32
N PHE A 66 -3.91 -4.80 -4.21
CA PHE A 66 -3.54 -5.63 -3.06
C PHE A 66 -2.03 -5.84 -2.97
N GLY A 67 -1.35 -6.02 -4.10
CA GLY A 67 0.10 -6.18 -4.14
C GLY A 67 0.84 -4.96 -3.60
N SER A 68 0.49 -3.76 -4.07
CA SER A 68 1.07 -2.50 -3.58
C SER A 68 0.79 -2.27 -2.10
N LEU A 69 -0.44 -2.55 -1.65
CA LEU A 69 -0.84 -2.39 -0.26
C LEU A 69 -0.02 -3.30 0.66
N LEU A 70 0.16 -4.57 0.30
CA LEU A 70 0.94 -5.51 1.09
C LEU A 70 2.43 -5.13 1.12
N VAL A 71 3.03 -4.77 -0.02
CA VAL A 71 4.45 -4.35 -0.04
C VAL A 71 4.66 -3.13 0.86
N PHE A 72 3.79 -2.12 0.76
CA PHE A 72 3.92 -0.92 1.56
C PHE A 72 3.70 -1.21 3.05
N ASN A 73 2.63 -1.91 3.42
CA ASN A 73 2.38 -2.25 4.83
C ASN A 73 3.48 -3.14 5.42
N GLY A 74 4.00 -4.11 4.66
CA GLY A 74 5.13 -4.93 5.07
C GLY A 74 6.37 -4.08 5.33
N SER A 75 6.65 -3.08 4.49
CA SER A 75 7.76 -2.14 4.69
C SER A 75 7.54 -1.22 5.91
N VAL A 76 6.32 -0.75 6.16
CA VAL A 76 5.98 0.09 7.32
C VAL A 76 6.13 -0.72 8.61
N LEU A 77 5.62 -1.95 8.64
CA LEU A 77 5.78 -2.85 9.78
C LEU A 77 7.26 -3.14 10.02
N PHE A 78 8.03 -3.44 8.97
CA PHE A 78 9.47 -3.66 9.09
C PHE A 78 10.18 -2.42 9.66
N ALA A 79 9.90 -1.23 9.14
CA ALA A 79 10.48 0.02 9.61
C ALA A 79 10.06 0.35 11.06
N SER A 80 8.88 -0.07 11.50
CA SER A 80 8.39 0.15 12.86
C SER A 80 9.16 -0.59 13.94
N PHE A 81 9.96 -1.59 13.58
CA PHE A 81 10.87 -2.22 14.53
C PHE A 81 12.20 -1.46 14.70
N TYR A 82 12.57 -0.59 13.75
CA TYR A 82 13.81 0.21 13.83
C TYR A 82 13.56 1.65 14.27
N LEU A 83 12.39 2.18 13.95
CA LEU A 83 12.00 3.55 14.28
C LEU A 83 11.03 3.52 15.46
N PRO A 84 11.15 4.45 16.43
CA PRO A 84 10.23 4.57 17.54
C PRO A 84 8.90 5.17 17.06
N TYR A 85 8.19 4.46 16.19
CA TYR A 85 6.85 4.83 15.78
C TYR A 85 5.89 4.54 16.93
N ASN A 86 5.38 5.61 17.55
CA ASN A 86 4.23 5.49 18.42
C ASN A 86 3.02 5.03 17.60
N TYR A 87 2.07 4.35 18.25
CA TYR A 87 0.82 3.91 17.64
C TYR A 87 0.13 5.05 16.87
N THR A 88 0.17 6.27 17.39
CA THR A 88 -0.37 7.48 16.76
C THR A 88 0.25 7.79 15.39
N VAL A 89 1.50 7.42 15.13
CA VAL A 89 2.22 7.64 13.87
C VAL A 89 2.05 6.45 12.90
N LEU A 90 1.83 5.25 13.44
CA LEU A 90 1.63 4.04 12.64
C LEU A 90 0.29 4.07 11.87
N TRP A 91 -0.79 4.56 12.47
CA TRP A 91 -2.10 4.60 11.79
C TRP A 91 -2.13 5.48 10.54
N PRO A 92 -1.66 6.74 10.57
CA PRO A 92 -1.61 7.58 9.37
C PRO A 92 -0.77 6.95 8.25
N THR A 93 0.35 6.30 8.60
CA THR A 93 1.22 5.65 7.61
C THR A 93 0.53 4.42 6.98
N LEU A 94 -0.20 3.62 7.76
CA LEU A 94 -1.04 2.55 7.23
C LEU A 94 -2.20 3.08 6.36
N PHE A 95 -2.84 4.19 6.72
CA PHE A 95 -3.86 4.81 5.87
C PHE A 95 -3.29 5.33 4.56
N SER A 96 -2.07 5.90 4.59
CA SER A 96 -1.38 6.38 3.39
C SER A 96 -1.06 5.25 2.41
N SER A 97 -0.93 4.01 2.89
CA SER A 97 -0.69 2.84 2.02
C SER A 97 -1.89 2.54 1.12
N ILE A 98 -3.12 2.74 1.61
CA ILE A 98 -4.35 2.58 0.83
C ILE A 98 -4.43 3.64 -0.26
N ALA A 99 -4.04 4.87 0.07
CA ALA A 99 -3.98 5.98 -0.88
C ALA A 99 -2.94 5.71 -1.97
N PHE A 100 -1.74 5.25 -1.58
CA PHE A 100 -0.66 4.88 -2.49
C PHE A 100 -1.04 3.71 -3.40
N ALA A 101 -1.64 2.65 -2.85
CA ALA A 101 -2.11 1.50 -3.62
C ALA A 101 -3.17 1.90 -4.65
N SER A 102 -4.11 2.76 -4.26
CA SER A 102 -5.13 3.30 -5.17
C SER A 102 -4.48 4.19 -6.25
N LEU A 103 -3.50 5.02 -5.90
CA LEU A 103 -2.78 5.86 -6.85
C LEU A 103 -2.02 5.02 -7.88
N MET A 104 -1.37 3.94 -7.45
CA MET A 104 -0.68 3.01 -8.35
C MET A 104 -1.64 2.41 -9.38
N VAL A 105 -2.81 1.93 -8.95
CA VAL A 105 -3.82 1.41 -9.88
C VAL A 105 -4.31 2.50 -10.84
N GLY A 106 -4.57 3.71 -10.32
CA GLY A 106 -4.94 4.85 -11.14
C GLY A 106 -3.90 5.14 -12.24
N ILE A 107 -2.61 5.14 -11.90
CA ILE A 107 -1.52 5.37 -12.87
C ILE A 107 -1.42 4.23 -13.89
N PHE A 108 -1.35 2.98 -13.43
CA PHE A 108 -1.08 1.84 -14.31
C PHE A 108 -2.27 1.46 -15.21
N PHE A 109 -3.49 1.55 -14.69
CA PHE A 109 -4.71 1.14 -15.41
C PHE A 109 -5.49 2.33 -15.97
N ARG A 110 -5.06 3.56 -15.67
CA ARG A 110 -5.78 4.80 -16.03
C ARG A 110 -7.22 4.79 -15.51
N ASP A 111 -7.41 4.21 -14.32
CA ASP A 111 -8.71 4.14 -13.67
C ASP A 111 -8.95 5.38 -12.81
N TRP A 112 -9.91 6.19 -13.25
CA TRP A 112 -10.28 7.44 -12.60
C TRP A 112 -10.91 7.25 -11.23
N LEU A 113 -11.58 6.11 -10.99
CA LEU A 113 -12.14 5.80 -9.67
C LEU A 113 -11.02 5.64 -8.65
N HIS A 114 -9.95 4.95 -9.02
CA HIS A 114 -8.78 4.78 -8.16
C HIS A 114 -8.02 6.09 -7.94
N TYR A 115 -7.97 7.00 -8.93
CA TYR A 115 -7.48 8.36 -8.72
C TYR A 115 -8.33 9.17 -7.74
N LYS A 116 -9.66 9.07 -7.81
CA LYS A 116 -10.57 9.73 -6.86
C LYS A 116 -10.38 9.22 -5.44
N ILE A 117 -10.28 7.90 -5.28
CA ILE A 117 -10.02 7.27 -3.98
C ILE A 117 -8.67 7.75 -3.44
N ALA A 118 -7.63 7.74 -4.28
CA ALA A 118 -6.30 8.19 -3.89
C ALA A 118 -6.28 9.66 -3.47
N SER A 119 -6.85 10.56 -4.27
CA SER A 119 -6.87 11.99 -3.95
C SER A 119 -7.66 12.27 -2.68
N PHE A 120 -8.82 11.61 -2.50
CA PHE A 120 -9.63 11.72 -1.30
C PHE A 120 -8.85 11.30 -0.05
N LEU A 121 -8.19 10.14 -0.10
CA LEU A 121 -7.44 9.61 1.03
C LEU A 121 -6.17 10.44 1.31
N ILE A 122 -5.47 10.94 0.29
CA ILE A 122 -4.30 11.82 0.47
C ILE A 122 -4.72 13.08 1.23
N ILE A 123 -5.80 13.73 0.82
CA ILE A 123 -6.25 14.99 1.44
C ILE A 123 -6.64 14.76 2.91
N ILE A 124 -7.38 13.69 3.19
CA ILE A 124 -7.78 13.35 4.57
C ILE A 124 -6.58 12.97 5.43
N SER A 125 -5.58 12.29 4.86
CA SER A 125 -4.37 11.87 5.59
C SER A 125 -3.57 13.03 6.17
N ILE A 126 -3.69 14.24 5.61
CA ILE A 126 -3.02 15.45 6.10
C ILE A 126 -3.42 15.74 7.55
N SER A 127 -4.70 15.70 7.87
CA SER A 127 -5.18 15.98 9.24
C SER A 127 -4.69 14.93 10.23
N PHE A 128 -4.68 13.66 9.83
CA PHE A 128 -4.12 12.57 10.63
C PHE A 128 -2.62 12.75 10.86
N TYR A 129 -1.87 13.20 9.85
CA TYR A 129 -0.44 13.46 9.98
C TYR A 129 -0.17 14.62 10.94
N LEU A 130 -0.87 15.74 10.78
CA LEU A 130 -0.71 16.90 11.66
C LEU A 130 -0.99 16.54 13.14
N TYR A 131 -1.99 15.70 13.38
CA TYR A 131 -2.29 15.21 14.73
C TYR A 131 -1.23 14.23 15.24
N ALA A 132 -0.81 13.26 14.42
CA ALA A 132 0.15 12.23 14.80
C ALA A 132 1.53 12.78 15.19
N PHE A 133 1.94 13.89 14.56
CA PHE A 133 3.19 14.59 14.85
C PHE A 133 3.01 15.69 15.91
N ASN A 134 1.88 15.70 16.62
CA ASN A 134 1.56 16.67 17.69
C ASN A 134 1.68 18.15 17.24
N ILE A 135 1.50 18.44 15.95
CA ILE A 135 1.52 19.81 15.41
C ILE A 135 0.26 20.56 15.84
N ILE A 136 -0.87 19.83 15.93
CA ILE A 136 -2.18 20.36 16.31
C ILE A 136 -2.76 19.56 17.48
N ASN A 137 -3.53 20.21 18.35
CA ASN A 137 -4.26 19.54 19.43
C ASN A 137 -5.54 18.86 18.89
N LEU A 138 -6.23 18.10 19.74
CA LEU A 138 -7.44 17.36 19.37
C LEU A 138 -8.54 18.24 18.77
N TRP A 139 -8.77 19.45 19.30
CA TRP A 139 -9.82 20.35 18.82
C TRP A 139 -9.49 20.93 17.44
N TRP A 140 -8.23 21.32 17.23
CA TRP A 140 -7.73 21.73 15.92
C TRP A 140 -7.72 20.57 14.92
N PHE A 141 -7.46 19.34 15.37
CA PHE A 141 -7.58 18.15 14.54
C PHE A 141 -9.01 17.95 14.04
N LEU A 142 -10.03 18.06 14.90
CA LEU A 142 -11.42 17.94 14.46
C LEU A 142 -11.77 18.97 13.39
N GLY A 143 -11.41 20.24 13.62
CA GLY A 143 -11.62 21.31 12.64
C GLY A 143 -10.88 21.05 11.32
N ALA A 144 -9.60 20.68 11.39
CA ALA A 144 -8.79 20.34 10.23
C ALA A 144 -9.31 19.11 9.49
N PHE A 145 -9.83 18.11 10.20
CA PHE A 145 -10.40 16.89 9.61
C PHE A 145 -11.69 17.19 8.85
N PHE A 146 -12.60 18.00 9.40
CA PHE A 146 -13.80 18.41 8.66
C PHE A 146 -13.45 19.27 7.44
N LEU A 147 -12.48 20.18 7.58
CA LEU A 147 -11.99 20.98 6.46
C LEU A 147 -11.42 20.09 5.35
N THR A 148 -10.51 19.16 5.68
CA THR A 148 -9.93 18.26 4.69
C THR A 148 -10.95 17.31 4.09
N LEU A 149 -11.98 16.89 4.84
CA LEU A 149 -13.09 16.11 4.30
C LEU A 149 -13.88 16.91 3.24
N ILE A 150 -14.24 18.16 3.54
CA ILE A 150 -14.93 19.04 2.58
C ILE A 150 -14.07 19.26 1.32
N VAL A 151 -12.79 19.56 1.51
CA VAL A 151 -11.83 19.75 0.40
C VAL A 151 -11.67 18.46 -0.39
N ALA A 152 -11.60 17.30 0.25
CA ALA A 152 -11.48 16.00 -0.40
C ALA A 152 -12.70 15.67 -1.26
N VAL A 153 -13.92 15.93 -0.76
CA VAL A 153 -15.15 15.78 -1.53
C VAL A 153 -15.17 16.73 -2.74
N PHE A 154 -14.80 18.00 -2.53
CA PHE A 154 -14.75 18.99 -3.60
C PHE A 154 -13.74 18.60 -4.68
N VAL A 155 -12.49 18.27 -4.31
CA VAL A 155 -11.47 17.80 -5.26
C VAL A 155 -11.89 16.52 -5.97
N GLY A 156 -12.52 15.57 -5.25
CA GLY A 156 -13.06 14.34 -5.83
C GLY A 156 -14.17 14.60 -6.87
N SER A 157 -14.96 15.66 -6.69
CA SER A 157 -15.99 16.09 -7.65
C SER A 157 -15.41 16.73 -8.91
N LEU A 158 -14.26 17.40 -8.81
CA LEU A 158 -13.58 18.01 -9.96
C LEU A 158 -12.91 16.98 -10.88
N ILE A 159 -12.56 15.81 -10.34
CA ILE A 159 -12.00 14.72 -11.14
C ILE A 159 -13.12 14.17 -12.02
N PRO A 160 -13.03 14.33 -13.36
CA PRO A 160 -14.12 13.94 -14.24
C PRO A 160 -14.36 12.43 -14.16
N GLU A 161 -15.61 12.04 -13.94
CA GLU A 161 -16.04 10.68 -14.24
C GLU A 161 -16.10 10.58 -15.75
N ARG A 162 -14.98 10.18 -16.38
CA ARG A 162 -15.13 9.50 -17.67
C ARG A 162 -15.77 8.15 -17.39
N ILE A 163 -17.09 8.20 -17.21
CA ILE A 163 -18.00 7.08 -17.28
C ILE A 163 -17.53 6.23 -18.48
N TYR A 164 -17.41 4.94 -18.23
CA TYR A 164 -17.11 3.81 -19.11
C TYR A 164 -17.82 3.84 -20.49
N LEU A 165 -17.60 4.87 -21.32
CA LEU A 165 -18.33 5.04 -22.58
C LEU A 165 -17.62 4.47 -23.81
N ASN A 166 -16.44 3.86 -23.69
CA ASN A 166 -15.71 3.39 -24.90
C ASN A 166 -15.09 2.00 -24.81
N LYS A 167 -15.65 1.07 -24.01
CA LYS A 167 -15.10 -0.30 -23.94
C LYS A 167 -16.11 -1.46 -24.11
N LYS A 168 -17.28 -1.19 -24.67
CA LYS A 168 -18.21 -2.23 -25.18
C LYS A 168 -18.34 -2.26 -26.70
N GLU A 169 -17.56 -1.47 -27.44
CA GLU A 169 -17.45 -1.59 -28.90
C GLU A 169 -16.01 -1.92 -29.30
N LYS A 170 -15.69 -3.21 -29.26
CA LYS A 170 -14.81 -3.95 -30.19
C LYS A 170 -14.61 -5.38 -29.72
#